data_AF-T0V9Q6-F1
#
_entry.id   AF-T0V9Q6-F1
#
_cell.length_a   1.000
_cell.length_b   1.000
_cell.length_c   1.000
_cell.angle_alpha   90.00
_cell.angle_beta   90.00
_cell.angle_gamma   90.00
#
_symmetry.space_group_name_H-M   'P 1'
#
loop_
_entity.id
_entity.type
_entity.pdbx_description
1 polymer ?
#
loop_
_entity_poly.entity_id
_entity_poly.type
_entity_poly.pdbx_seq_one_letter_code
_entity_poly.pdbx_strand_id
1 'polypeptide(L)'
;MLKKIYQADFLLLPEHEFWNMFILLRKEKDFFYECAGRSTEKPPDANGFFDYEHAFFTLDGDVLSLNKRMRPSLIAYIQQTIKSKQETFRKEIEMATKTIFEKKVSQVTNELGELLKKKDHREAWTKAGELNSLLKKEEAKDLKPDLIEQLQTELRGYYYINGEIEKANKRLYAKGSKLIELATL
;
A
#
# COMPACT_ATOMS: atom_id res chain seq x y z
N MET A 1 -3.97 -4.80 -0.46
CA MET A 1 -3.64 -5.35 0.89
C MET A 1 -4.86 -6.07 1.43
N LEU A 2 -4.67 -7.16 2.18
CA LEU A 2 -5.74 -7.87 2.91
C LEU A 2 -5.26 -8.22 4.33
N LYS A 3 -6.01 -7.80 5.36
CA LYS A 3 -5.73 -8.15 6.76
C LYS A 3 -7.03 -8.45 7.50
N LYS A 4 -7.13 -9.58 8.18
CA LYS A 4 -8.24 -9.84 9.12
C LYS A 4 -8.03 -8.98 10.37
N ILE A 5 -9.00 -8.12 10.67
CA ILE A 5 -8.94 -7.21 11.82
C ILE A 5 -9.96 -7.55 12.91
N TYR A 6 -10.95 -8.39 12.59
CA TYR A 6 -11.94 -8.83 13.54
C TYR A 6 -12.51 -10.20 13.17
N GLN A 7 -12.86 -10.96 14.20
CA GLN A 7 -13.61 -12.20 14.11
C GLN A 7 -14.51 -12.31 15.34
N ALA A 8 -15.73 -12.77 15.15
CA ALA A 8 -16.65 -13.07 16.24
C ALA A 8 -17.58 -14.22 15.91
N ASP A 9 -17.97 -14.93 16.96
CA ASP A 9 -19.09 -15.87 16.96
C ASP A 9 -20.24 -15.24 17.75
N PHE A 10 -21.45 -15.25 17.20
CA PHE A 10 -22.60 -14.63 17.86
C PHE A 10 -23.93 -15.25 17.40
N LEU A 11 -24.97 -15.05 18.21
CA LEU A 11 -26.35 -15.37 17.84
C LEU A 11 -26.95 -14.18 17.09
N LEU A 12 -27.30 -14.36 15.82
CA LEU A 12 -27.94 -13.34 15.01
C LEU A 12 -29.44 -13.29 15.32
N LEU A 13 -29.88 -12.18 15.92
CA LEU A 13 -31.29 -11.87 16.12
C LEU A 13 -31.76 -10.94 14.98
N PRO A 14 -32.95 -11.14 14.40
CA PRO A 14 -34.09 -11.96 14.83
C PRO A 14 -34.13 -13.42 14.33
N GLU A 15 -33.18 -13.86 13.51
CA GLU A 15 -33.23 -15.18 12.87
C GLU A 15 -32.91 -16.35 13.81
N HIS A 16 -32.38 -16.08 15.00
CA HIS A 16 -31.98 -17.09 16.00
C HIS A 16 -30.98 -18.13 15.45
N GLU A 17 -30.11 -17.69 14.53
CA GLU A 17 -29.04 -18.52 13.97
C GLU A 17 -27.70 -18.17 14.65
N PHE A 18 -26.84 -19.16 14.87
CA PHE A 18 -25.46 -18.90 15.26
C PHE A 18 -24.60 -18.60 14.03
N TRP A 19 -23.70 -17.63 14.16
CA TRP A 19 -22.89 -17.11 13.08
C TRP A 19 -21.44 -16.97 13.47
N ASN A 20 -20.58 -17.25 12.48
CA ASN A 20 -19.16 -16.93 12.51
C ASN A 20 -18.89 -15.83 11.48
N MET A 21 -18.38 -14.69 11.95
CA MET A 21 -18.20 -13.47 11.14
C MET A 21 -16.76 -12.97 11.18
N PHE A 22 -16.35 -12.38 10.07
CA PHE A 22 -15.05 -11.78 9.84
C PHE A 22 -15.20 -10.35 9.31
N ILE A 23 -14.34 -9.45 9.78
CA ILE A 23 -14.10 -8.15 9.14
C ILE A 23 -12.65 -8.12 8.67
N LEU A 24 -12.49 -7.88 7.38
CA LEU A 24 -11.23 -7.84 6.67
C LEU A 24 -10.98 -6.39 6.22
N LEU A 25 -9.83 -5.83 6.59
CA LEU A 25 -9.36 -4.57 6.04
C LEU A 25 -8.76 -4.81 4.66
N ARG A 26 -9.35 -4.18 3.65
CA ARG A 26 -8.86 -4.17 2.27
C ARG A 26 -8.28 -2.80 1.93
N LYS A 27 -7.22 -2.81 1.12
CA LYS A 27 -6.76 -1.62 0.41
C LYS A 27 -6.61 -1.90 -1.07
N GLU A 28 -7.40 -1.17 -1.84
CA GLU A 28 -7.25 -0.99 -3.28
C GLU A 28 -6.81 0.47 -3.53
N LYS A 29 -7.66 1.30 -4.13
CA LYS A 29 -7.48 2.76 -4.16
C LYS A 29 -7.54 3.31 -2.73
N ASP A 30 -8.68 3.08 -2.08
CA ASP A 30 -8.96 3.50 -0.72
C ASP A 30 -9.06 2.30 0.22
N PHE A 31 -9.04 2.56 1.53
CA PHE A 31 -9.30 1.51 2.53
C PHE A 31 -10.80 1.30 2.69
N PHE A 32 -11.22 0.04 2.80
CA PHE A 32 -12.60 -0.35 3.05
C PHE A 32 -12.64 -1.67 3.82
N TYR A 33 -13.80 -1.99 4.37
CA TYR A 33 -14.02 -3.27 5.05
C TYR A 33 -14.73 -4.25 4.11
N GLU A 34 -14.16 -5.43 3.99
CA GLU A 34 -14.87 -6.60 3.48
C GLU A 34 -15.34 -7.42 4.67
N CYS A 35 -16.65 -7.57 4.80
CA CYS A 35 -17.26 -8.29 5.89
C CYS A 35 -17.90 -9.56 5.32
N ALA A 36 -17.60 -10.69 5.94
CA ALA A 36 -18.16 -11.97 5.55
C ALA A 36 -18.63 -12.72 6.79
N GLY A 37 -19.76 -13.39 6.70
CA GLY A 37 -20.30 -14.25 7.74
C GLY A 37 -20.84 -15.55 7.16
N ARG A 38 -20.82 -16.61 7.97
CA ARG A 38 -21.57 -17.83 7.67
C ARG A 38 -22.39 -18.24 8.87
N SER A 39 -23.59 -18.76 8.60
CA SER A 39 -24.40 -19.45 9.59
C SER A 39 -23.74 -20.79 9.93
N THR A 40 -23.73 -21.16 11.21
CA THR A 40 -23.24 -22.47 11.65
C THR A 40 -24.28 -23.57 11.47
N GLU A 41 -25.54 -23.21 11.24
CA GLU A 41 -26.64 -24.16 11.02
C GLU A 41 -26.57 -24.82 9.64
N LYS A 42 -25.85 -24.21 8.69
CA LYS A 42 -25.68 -24.74 7.33
C LYS A 42 -24.35 -25.50 7.23
N PRO A 43 -24.37 -26.82 7.00
CA PRO A 43 -23.15 -27.56 6.72
C PRO A 43 -22.55 -27.11 5.37
N PRO A 44 -21.26 -27.40 5.11
CA PRO A 44 -20.67 -27.14 3.80
C PRO A 44 -21.35 -27.98 2.72
N ASP A 45 -21.24 -27.55 1.47
CA ASP A 45 -21.75 -28.29 0.31
C ASP A 45 -20.97 -29.59 0.05
N ALA A 46 -21.38 -30.35 -0.97
CA ALA A 46 -20.76 -31.63 -1.33
C ALA A 46 -19.26 -31.51 -1.69
N ASN A 47 -18.77 -30.32 -2.00
CA ASN A 47 -17.37 -30.03 -2.29
C ASN A 47 -16.61 -29.46 -1.07
N GLY A 48 -17.27 -29.32 0.08
CA GLY A 48 -16.68 -28.79 1.31
C GLY A 48 -16.71 -27.26 1.43
N PHE A 49 -17.45 -26.55 0.56
CA PHE A 49 -17.53 -25.08 0.62
C PHE A 49 -18.70 -24.60 1.49
N PHE A 50 -18.44 -23.60 2.32
CA PHE A 50 -19.48 -22.93 3.11
C PHE A 50 -20.15 -21.81 2.32
N ASP A 51 -21.46 -21.63 2.54
CA ASP A 51 -22.22 -20.49 2.02
C ASP A 51 -21.96 -19.25 2.87
N TYR A 52 -21.19 -18.30 2.34
CA TYR A 52 -20.87 -17.03 2.99
C TYR A 52 -21.75 -15.90 2.46
N GLU A 53 -22.38 -15.17 3.38
CA GLU A 53 -22.91 -13.85 3.10
C GLU A 53 -21.78 -12.82 3.26
N HIS A 54 -21.61 -11.93 2.28
CA HIS A 54 -20.56 -10.90 2.32
C HIS A 54 -21.03 -9.56 1.78
N ALA A 55 -20.43 -8.47 2.26
CA ALA A 55 -20.63 -7.12 1.72
C ALA A 55 -19.41 -6.25 1.99
N PHE A 56 -19.32 -5.17 1.22
CA PHE A 56 -18.27 -4.16 1.40
C PHE A 56 -18.84 -2.94 2.10
N PHE A 57 -18.06 -2.38 3.03
CA PHE A 57 -18.42 -1.23 3.85
C PHE A 57 -17.35 -0.15 3.78
N THR A 58 -17.77 1.11 3.88
CA THR A 58 -16.88 2.24 4.16
C THR A 58 -16.26 2.09 5.54
N LEU A 59 -15.26 2.92 5.84
CA LEU A 59 -14.64 2.95 7.16
C LEU A 59 -15.60 3.44 8.26
N ASP A 60 -16.64 4.17 7.88
CA ASP A 60 -17.69 4.65 8.78
C ASP A 60 -18.84 3.63 8.96
N GLY A 61 -18.81 2.52 8.20
CA GLY A 61 -19.81 1.46 8.26
C GLY A 61 -20.98 1.62 7.28
N ASP A 62 -20.89 2.51 6.30
CA ASP A 62 -21.88 2.57 5.23
C ASP A 62 -21.66 1.46 4.22
N VAL A 63 -22.73 0.89 3.69
CA VAL A 63 -22.63 -0.18 2.68
C VAL A 63 -22.17 0.41 1.34
N LEU A 64 -21.04 -0.07 0.83
CA LEU A 64 -20.51 0.29 -0.49
C LEU A 64 -21.12 -0.56 -1.60
N SER A 65 -21.17 -1.87 -1.37
CA SER A 65 -21.71 -2.82 -2.32
C SER A 65 -22.13 -4.08 -1.56
N LEU A 66 -23.31 -4.59 -1.93
CA LEU A 66 -23.87 -5.81 -1.38
C LEU A 66 -23.53 -6.99 -2.27
N ASN A 67 -23.16 -8.13 -1.68
CA ASN A 67 -23.57 -9.38 -2.29
C ASN A 67 -25.09 -9.50 -2.12
N LYS A 68 -25.81 -9.95 -3.14
CA LYS A 68 -27.27 -10.09 -3.16
C LYS A 68 -27.86 -10.91 -1.99
N ARG A 69 -27.03 -11.60 -1.21
CA ARG A 69 -27.44 -12.51 -0.13
C ARG A 69 -27.33 -11.94 1.28
N MET A 70 -26.62 -10.83 1.52
CA MET A 70 -26.39 -10.38 2.91
C MET A 70 -27.67 -9.83 3.55
N ARG A 71 -28.09 -10.43 4.65
CA ARG A 71 -29.32 -10.08 5.38
C ARG A 71 -29.22 -8.72 6.10
N PRO A 72 -30.33 -7.96 6.21
CA PRO A 72 -30.35 -6.68 6.92
C PRO A 72 -29.92 -6.77 8.39
N SER A 73 -30.27 -7.84 9.10
CA SER A 73 -29.85 -8.04 10.49
C SER A 73 -28.34 -8.19 10.64
N LEU A 74 -27.71 -8.92 9.71
CA LEU A 74 -26.26 -9.08 9.66
C LEU A 74 -25.56 -7.75 9.29
N ILE A 75 -26.13 -6.99 8.35
CA ILE A 75 -25.65 -5.64 8.03
C ILE A 75 -25.69 -4.76 9.28
N ALA A 76 -26.81 -4.71 10.00
CA ALA A 76 -26.96 -3.90 11.21
C ALA A 76 -25.94 -4.29 12.29
N TYR A 77 -25.71 -5.59 12.50
CA TYR A 77 -24.69 -6.08 13.41
C TYR A 77 -23.27 -5.62 13.01
N ILE A 78 -22.93 -5.72 11.72
CA ILE A 78 -21.63 -5.29 11.20
C ILE A 78 -21.44 -3.78 11.41
N GLN A 79 -22.45 -2.97 11.11
CA GLN A 79 -22.41 -1.52 11.31
C GLN A 79 -22.19 -1.15 12.78
N GLN A 80 -22.91 -1.82 13.69
CA GLN A 80 -22.72 -1.64 15.13
C GLN A 80 -21.31 -2.07 15.58
N THR A 81 -20.80 -3.16 15.03
CA THR A 81 -19.44 -3.65 15.31
C THR A 81 -18.39 -2.64 14.85
N ILE A 82 -18.50 -2.14 13.62
CA ILE A 82 -17.59 -1.11 13.09
C ILE A 82 -17.61 0.13 13.98
N LYS A 83 -18.81 0.62 14.33
CA LYS A 83 -18.98 1.79 15.20
C LYS A 83 -18.38 1.57 16.59
N SER A 84 -18.63 0.42 17.21
CA SER A 84 -18.12 0.14 18.56
C SER A 84 -16.61 -0.14 18.60
N LYS A 85 -16.02 -0.60 17.50
CA LYS A 85 -14.58 -0.91 17.37
C LYS A 85 -13.80 0.14 16.58
N GLN A 86 -14.41 1.29 16.29
CA GLN A 86 -13.86 2.29 15.38
C GLN A 86 -12.44 2.72 15.73
N GLU A 87 -12.15 2.98 17.01
CA GLU A 87 -10.81 3.38 17.45
C GLU A 87 -9.77 2.28 17.22
N THR A 88 -10.12 1.03 17.55
CA THR A 88 -9.24 -0.12 17.31
C THR A 88 -8.98 -0.31 15.81
N PHE A 89 -10.03 -0.26 14.99
CA PHE A 89 -9.87 -0.44 13.54
C PHE A 89 -9.11 0.73 12.90
N ARG A 90 -9.26 1.95 13.41
CA ARG A 90 -8.47 3.10 12.97
C ARG A 90 -6.97 2.89 13.24
N LYS A 91 -6.59 2.43 14.43
CA LYS A 91 -5.18 2.10 14.75
C LYS A 91 -4.64 1.01 13.82
N GLU A 92 -5.45 0.01 13.49
CA GLU A 92 -5.09 -1.03 12.52
C GLU A 92 -4.83 -0.45 11.12
N ILE A 93 -5.63 0.52 10.68
CA ILE A 93 -5.45 1.22 9.40
C ILE A 93 -4.19 2.10 9.41
N GLU A 94 -3.94 2.82 10.51
CA GLU A 94 -2.74 3.65 10.68
C GLU A 94 -1.48 2.79 10.62
N MET A 95 -1.43 1.67 11.36
CA MET A 95 -0.33 0.70 11.29
C MET A 95 -0.16 0.11 9.88
N ALA A 96 -1.27 -0.28 9.26
CA ALA A 96 -1.28 -0.82 7.90
C ALA A 96 -0.70 0.17 6.88
N THR A 97 -1.09 1.45 6.99
CA THR A 97 -0.60 2.53 6.13
C THR A 97 0.89 2.75 6.33
N LYS A 98 1.34 2.82 7.59
CA LYS A 98 2.76 2.93 7.94
C LYS A 98 3.58 1.79 7.36
N THR A 99 3.13 0.54 7.52
CA THR A 99 3.82 -0.63 6.96
C THR A 99 3.89 -0.59 5.44
N ILE A 100 2.82 -0.16 4.75
CA ILE A 100 2.83 -0.02 3.28
C ILE A 100 3.84 1.03 2.85
N PHE A 101 3.87 2.18 3.54
CA PHE A 101 4.78 3.27 3.23
C PHE A 101 6.24 2.86 3.46
N GLU A 102 6.56 2.25 4.61
CA GLU A 102 7.89 1.70 4.93
C GLU A 102 8.38 0.70 3.87
N LYS A 103 7.50 -0.22 3.44
CA LYS A 103 7.81 -1.18 2.38
C LYS A 103 8.09 -0.48 1.05
N LYS A 104 7.29 0.54 0.70
CA LYS A 104 7.49 1.30 -0.54
C LYS A 104 8.83 2.03 -0.52
N VAL A 105 9.18 2.71 0.57
CA VAL A 105 10.49 3.36 0.72
C VAL A 105 11.62 2.34 0.59
N SER A 106 11.52 1.21 1.29
CA SER A 106 12.53 0.14 1.21
C SER A 106 12.70 -0.41 -0.20
N GLN A 107 11.58 -0.63 -0.91
CA GLN A 107 11.59 -1.12 -2.29
C GLN A 107 12.28 -0.13 -3.23
N VAL A 108 11.86 1.14 -3.23
CA VAL A 108 12.42 2.17 -4.12
C VAL A 108 13.90 2.39 -3.84
N THR A 109 14.31 2.39 -2.56
CA THR A 109 15.74 2.47 -2.17
C THR A 109 16.53 1.29 -2.73
N ASN A 110 16.02 0.06 -2.60
CA ASN A 110 16.70 -1.12 -3.11
C ASN A 110 16.80 -1.12 -4.65
N GLU A 111 15.70 -0.77 -5.34
CA GLU A 111 15.68 -0.62 -6.80
C GLU A 111 16.71 0.42 -7.28
N LEU A 112 16.77 1.58 -6.62
CA LEU A 112 17.78 2.60 -6.91
C LEU A 112 19.21 2.04 -6.74
N GLY A 113 19.49 1.38 -5.62
CA GLY A 113 20.81 0.79 -5.37
C GLY A 113 21.22 -0.23 -6.43
N GLU A 114 20.29 -1.09 -6.87
CA GLU A 114 20.55 -2.08 -7.91
C GLU A 114 20.76 -1.44 -9.30
N LEU A 115 19.99 -0.40 -9.65
CA LEU A 115 20.19 0.34 -10.90
C LEU A 115 21.56 1.04 -10.95
N LEU A 116 22.00 1.61 -9.82
CA LEU A 116 23.31 2.24 -9.71
C LEU A 116 24.45 1.21 -9.90
N LYS A 117 24.35 0.02 -9.30
CA LYS A 117 25.32 -1.06 -9.51
C LYS A 117 25.38 -1.51 -10.97
N LYS A 118 24.24 -1.55 -11.65
CA LYS A 118 24.13 -1.92 -13.07
C LYS A 118 24.56 -0.80 -14.03
N LYS A 119 24.85 0.40 -13.52
CA LYS A 119 25.15 1.61 -14.31
C LYS A 119 23.99 2.04 -15.22
N ASP A 120 22.76 1.70 -14.85
CA ASP A 120 21.59 2.22 -15.55
C ASP A 120 21.26 3.62 -15.03
N HIS A 121 21.97 4.60 -15.58
CA HIS A 121 21.89 5.99 -15.11
C HIS A 121 20.53 6.63 -15.36
N ARG A 122 19.81 6.20 -16.42
CA ARG A 122 18.53 6.80 -16.79
C ARG A 122 17.42 6.36 -15.84
N GLU A 123 17.28 5.06 -15.61
CA GLU A 123 16.28 4.56 -14.66
C GLU A 123 16.63 4.95 -13.22
N ALA A 124 17.92 4.97 -12.86
CA ALA A 124 18.37 5.43 -11.55
C ALA A 124 17.93 6.88 -11.27
N TRP A 125 17.98 7.77 -12.27
CA TRP A 125 17.51 9.15 -12.11
C TRP A 125 16.04 9.23 -11.73
N THR A 126 15.20 8.45 -12.42
CA THR A 126 13.77 8.38 -12.12
C THR A 126 13.51 7.84 -10.71
N LYS A 127 14.22 6.78 -10.31
CA LYS A 127 14.07 6.19 -8.97
C LYS A 127 14.60 7.06 -7.85
N ALA A 128 15.69 7.81 -8.07
CA ALA A 128 16.18 8.81 -7.13
C ALA A 128 15.17 9.95 -6.94
N GLY A 129 14.52 10.38 -8.03
CA GLY A 129 13.41 11.32 -7.98
C GLY A 129 12.22 10.79 -7.17
N GLU A 130 11.80 9.55 -7.45
CA GLU A 130 10.74 8.87 -6.70
C GLU A 130 11.05 8.80 -5.20
N LEU A 131 12.27 8.37 -4.83
CA LEU A 131 12.71 8.28 -3.44
C LEU A 131 12.69 9.67 -2.77
N ASN A 132 13.23 10.69 -3.43
CA ASN A 132 13.22 12.06 -2.91
C ASN A 132 11.79 12.59 -2.69
N SER A 133 10.87 12.30 -3.61
CA SER A 133 9.46 12.65 -3.44
C SER A 133 8.80 11.89 -2.27
N LEU A 134 9.14 10.61 -2.06
CA LEU A 134 8.64 9.84 -0.91
C LEU A 134 9.13 10.41 0.41
N LEU A 135 10.42 10.76 0.52
CA LEU A 135 11.02 11.29 1.74
C LEU A 135 10.52 12.70 2.13
N LYS A 136 9.81 13.39 1.22
CA LYS A 136 9.17 14.70 1.49
C LYS A 136 7.72 14.59 1.97
N LYS A 137 7.14 13.39 1.95
CA LYS A 137 5.76 13.17 2.39
C LYS A 137 5.66 13.21 3.91
N GLU A 138 4.48 13.54 4.43
CA GLU A 138 4.22 13.58 5.87
C GLU A 138 4.43 12.21 6.53
N GLU A 139 4.03 11.14 5.84
CA GLU A 139 4.23 9.74 6.27
C GLU A 139 5.72 9.38 6.47
N ALA A 140 6.64 10.14 5.87
CA ALA A 140 8.08 9.95 6.10
C ALA A 140 8.50 10.29 7.53
N LYS A 141 7.77 11.16 8.22
CA LYS A 141 8.06 11.53 9.62
C LYS A 141 7.90 10.35 10.59
N ASP A 142 7.13 9.33 10.20
CA ASP A 142 6.93 8.11 10.99
C ASP A 142 8.07 7.09 10.84
N LEU A 143 8.99 7.30 9.87
CA LEU A 143 10.19 6.50 9.72
C LEU A 143 11.23 6.86 10.79
N LYS A 144 12.19 5.98 11.01
CA LYS A 144 13.31 6.25 11.92
C LYS A 144 14.09 7.48 11.42
N PRO A 145 14.31 8.52 12.25
CA PRO A 145 15.03 9.73 11.84
C PRO A 145 16.41 9.43 11.23
N ASP A 146 17.19 8.54 11.85
CA ASP A 146 18.51 8.13 11.35
C ASP A 146 18.45 7.53 9.94
N LEU A 147 17.40 6.75 9.64
CA LEU A 147 17.20 6.19 8.30
C LEU A 147 16.92 7.29 7.28
N ILE A 148 16.09 8.27 7.62
CA ILE A 148 15.78 9.41 6.74
C ILE A 148 17.05 10.19 6.43
N GLU A 149 17.85 10.51 7.45
CA GLU A 149 19.09 11.26 7.29
C GLU A 149 20.10 10.53 6.39
N GLN A 150 20.26 9.22 6.60
CA GLN A 150 21.12 8.38 5.77
C GLN A 150 20.64 8.37 4.31
N LEU A 151 19.35 8.14 4.06
CA LEU A 151 18.79 8.13 2.70
C LEU A 151 18.93 9.49 2.00
N GLN A 152 18.70 10.59 2.72
CA GLN A 152 18.88 11.94 2.19
C GLN A 152 20.36 12.25 1.89
N THR A 153 21.28 11.73 2.70
CA THR A 153 22.72 11.89 2.48
C THR A 153 23.18 11.16 1.22
N GLU A 154 22.76 9.90 1.06
CA GLU A 154 23.05 9.12 -0.16
C GLU A 154 22.43 9.76 -1.41
N LEU A 155 21.19 10.25 -1.34
CA LEU A 155 20.56 10.96 -2.45
C LEU A 155 21.32 12.24 -2.83
N ARG A 156 21.78 13.04 -1.85
CA ARG A 156 22.60 14.22 -2.12
C ARG A 156 23.90 13.85 -2.82
N GLY A 157 24.56 12.78 -2.35
CA GLY A 157 25.76 12.24 -2.99
C GLY A 157 25.51 11.81 -4.43
N TYR A 158 24.41 11.07 -4.67
CA TYR A 158 23.99 10.68 -6.02
C TYR A 158 23.77 11.89 -6.94
N TYR A 159 22.99 12.88 -6.51
CA TYR A 159 22.70 14.07 -7.33
C TYR A 159 23.96 14.87 -7.66
N TYR A 160 24.89 14.97 -6.72
CA TYR A 160 26.18 15.61 -6.95
C TYR A 160 26.98 14.88 -8.04
N ILE A 161 27.15 13.56 -7.91
CA ILE A 161 27.87 12.73 -8.89
C ILE A 161 27.20 12.80 -10.26
N ASN A 162 25.88 12.71 -10.32
CA ASN A 162 25.12 12.83 -11.57
C ASN A 162 25.35 14.19 -12.25
N GLY A 163 25.43 15.27 -11.46
CA GLY A 163 25.78 16.60 -11.97
C GLY A 163 27.18 16.66 -12.57
N GLU A 164 28.16 15.98 -11.97
CA GLU A 164 29.52 15.90 -12.51
C GLU A 164 29.58 15.06 -13.81
N ILE A 165 28.81 13.97 -13.88
CA ILE A 165 28.67 13.16 -15.11
C ILE A 165 28.08 14.03 -16.23
N GLU A 166 27.04 14.81 -15.95
CA GLU A 166 26.41 15.68 -16.94
C GLU A 166 27.37 16.78 -17.46
N LYS A 167 28.18 17.37 -16.57
CA LYS A 167 29.24 18.30 -16.97
C LYS A 167 30.26 17.62 -17.88
N ALA A 168 30.67 16.39 -17.57
CA ALA A 168 31.60 15.63 -18.39
C ALA A 168 30.99 15.33 -19.78
N ASN A 169 29.73 14.90 -19.84
CA ASN A 169 29.00 14.63 -21.08
C ASN A 169 28.96 15.87 -21.99
N LYS A 170 28.65 17.05 -21.44
CA LYS A 170 28.66 18.32 -22.19
C LYS A 170 30.04 18.63 -22.79
N ARG A 171 31.12 18.40 -22.04
CA ARG A 171 32.49 18.59 -22.53
C ARG A 171 32.85 17.60 -23.64
N LEU A 172 32.45 16.34 -23.50
CA LEU A 172 32.64 15.31 -24.53
C LEU A 172 31.87 15.65 -25.81
N TYR A 173 30.62 16.11 -25.67
CA TYR A 173 29.81 16.56 -26.80
C TYR A 173 30.48 17.71 -27.58
N ALA A 174 30.99 18.73 -26.88
CA ALA A 174 31.70 19.84 -27.52
C ALA A 174 32.97 19.37 -28.27
N LYS A 175 33.74 18.45 -27.67
CA LYS A 175 34.90 17.84 -28.34
C LYS A 175 34.49 17.04 -29.59
N GLY A 176 33.44 16.24 -29.49
CA GLY A 176 32.91 15.48 -30.62
C GLY A 176 32.43 16.39 -31.76
N SER A 177 31.70 17.46 -31.42
CA SER A 177 31.26 18.47 -32.39
C SER A 177 32.46 19.08 -33.11
N LYS A 178 33.54 19.42 -32.38
CA LYS A 178 34.74 19.98 -33.00
C LYS A 178 35.44 19.02 -33.94
N LEU A 179 35.47 17.72 -33.61
CA LEU A 179 36.05 16.69 -34.49
C LEU A 179 35.23 16.53 -35.78
N ILE A 180 33.89 16.58 -35.70
CA ILE A 180 33.01 16.53 -36.86
C ILE A 180 33.26 17.72 -37.79
N GLU A 181 33.36 18.95 -37.24
CA GLU A 181 33.70 20.15 -38.03
C GLU A 181 35.03 19.96 -38.79
N LEU A 182 36.06 19.47 -38.10
CA LEU A 182 37.38 19.27 -38.71
C LEU A 182 37.39 18.18 -39.80
N ALA A 183 36.51 17.19 -39.71
CA ALA A 183 36.39 16.13 -40.72
C ALA A 183 35.70 16.61 -42.01
N THR A 184 35.05 17.77 -41.99
CA THR A 184 34.39 18.38 -43.17
C THR A 184 35.27 19.39 -43.91
N LEU A 185 36.52 19.58 -43.48
CA LEU A 185 37.57 20.34 -44.17
C LEU A 185 38.36 19.42 -45.11
#